data_AF-A0A6P0U7U3-F1
#
_entry.id   AF-A0A6P0U7U3-F1
#
_cell.length_a   1.000
_cell.length_b   1.000
_cell.length_c   1.000
_cell.angle_alpha   90.00
_cell.angle_beta   90.00
_cell.angle_gamma   90.00
#
_symmetry.space_group_name_H-M   'P 1'
#
loop_
_entity.id
_entity.type
_entity.pdbx_description
1 polymer ?
#
loop_
_entity_poly.entity_id
_entity_poly.type
_entity_poly.pdbx_seq_one_letter_code
_entity_poly.pdbx_strand_id
1 'polypeptide(L)'
;ESFRRLIYETNSNYRCVELCIQRVLGRPVYNNKEKLAWSIVLATKGLQGFVNDLLNSEEYDKYFGYNSVPYQRCRILPQRTQGELPFARMARYDSYYLKQLYQTGQLRKYPQGVVDRSANVYRKALLFVGILSVAVLLVTLTLIFSPN
;
A
#
# COMPACT_ATOMS: atom_id res chain seq x y z
N GLU A 1 18.66 2.39 8.66
CA GLU A 1 18.46 3.31 7.52
C GLU A 1 17.13 3.19 6.78
N SER A 2 16.87 2.15 5.98
CA SER A 2 15.66 2.13 5.11
C SER A 2 14.34 2.30 5.87
N PHE A 3 14.18 1.63 7.02
CA PHE A 3 12.99 1.78 7.86
C PHE A 3 12.81 3.22 8.36
N ARG A 4 13.90 3.85 8.82
CA ARG A 4 13.88 5.21 9.35
C ARG A 4 13.39 6.20 8.29
N ARG A 5 14.01 6.18 7.11
CA ARG A 5 13.67 7.07 6.01
C ARG A 5 12.27 6.85 5.47
N LEU A 6 11.85 5.58 5.31
CA LEU A 6 10.60 5.26 4.62
C LEU A 6 9.38 5.23 5.52
N ILE A 7 9.54 4.89 6.80
CA ILE A 7 8.43 4.75 7.76
C ILE A 7 8.49 5.84 8.81
N TYR A 8 9.60 5.98 9.53
CA TYR A 8 9.66 6.88 10.68
C TYR A 8 9.58 8.36 10.26
N GLU A 9 10.39 8.79 9.29
CA GLU A 9 10.45 10.19 8.85
C GLU A 9 9.24 10.63 8.03
N THR A 10 8.47 9.68 7.47
CA THR A 10 7.28 9.97 6.65
C THR A 10 5.98 9.91 7.44
N ASN A 11 6.03 9.68 8.75
CA ASN A 11 4.84 9.51 9.57
C ASN A 11 4.95 10.33 10.85
N SER A 12 3.80 10.67 11.43
CA SER A 12 3.75 11.18 12.80
C SER A 12 4.14 10.06 13.79
N ASN A 13 4.57 10.44 15.00
CA ASN A 13 4.89 9.47 16.06
C ASN A 13 3.71 8.51 16.31
N TYR A 14 2.48 9.02 16.32
CA TYR A 14 1.26 8.22 16.50
C TYR A 14 1.08 7.16 15.42
N ARG A 15 1.31 7.54 14.15
CA ARG A 15 1.15 6.64 13.01
C ARG A 15 2.29 5.64 12.90
N CYS A 16 3.52 6.07 13.17
CA CYS A 16 4.68 5.18 13.22
C CYS A 16 4.49 4.09 14.28
N VAL A 17 4.04 4.44 15.48
CA VAL A 17 3.71 3.48 16.56
C VAL A 17 2.65 2.49 16.12
N GLU A 18 1.56 2.94 15.49
CA GLU A 18 0.50 2.04 15.01
C GLU A 18 1.04 1.01 14.02
N LEU A 19 1.87 1.44 13.06
CA LEU A 19 2.50 0.55 12.08
C LEU A 19 3.45 -0.45 12.75
N CYS A 20 4.21 -0.02 13.77
CA CYS A 20 5.11 -0.89 14.52
C CYS A 20 4.34 -1.94 15.31
N ILE A 21 3.28 -1.55 16.03
CA ILE A 21 2.45 -2.50 16.79
C ILE A 21 1.86 -3.57 15.86
N GLN A 22 1.31 -3.17 14.71
CA GLN A 22 0.73 -4.11 13.75
C GLN A 22 1.74 -5.08 13.15
N ARG A 23 2.97 -4.63 12.87
CA ARG A 23 3.98 -5.44 12.18
C ARG A 23 4.85 -6.26 13.13
N VAL A 24 5.13 -5.74 14.34
CA VAL A 24 5.99 -6.39 15.32
C VAL A 24 5.17 -7.24 16.29
N LEU A 25 4.04 -6.73 16.79
CA LEU A 25 3.15 -7.51 17.69
C LEU A 25 2.07 -8.27 16.93
N GLY A 26 1.94 -8.06 15.62
CA GLY A 26 1.02 -8.84 14.78
C GLY A 26 -0.47 -8.62 15.08
N ARG A 27 -0.85 -7.50 15.72
CA ARG A 27 -2.25 -7.20 16.10
C ARG A 27 -2.62 -5.74 15.83
N PRO A 28 -3.91 -5.39 15.70
CA PRO A 28 -4.30 -4.00 15.69
C PRO A 28 -4.04 -3.35 17.06
N VAL A 29 -3.95 -2.02 17.06
CA VAL A 29 -3.97 -1.23 18.30
C VAL A 29 -5.33 -1.36 18.97
N TYR A 30 -5.36 -1.48 20.29
CA TYR A 30 -6.60 -1.63 21.07
C TYR A 30 -7.45 -0.37 21.01
N ASN A 31 -6.82 0.80 21.13
CA ASN A 31 -7.50 2.09 21.12
C ASN A 31 -6.51 3.24 20.83
N ASN A 32 -7.04 4.46 20.77
CA ASN A 32 -6.22 5.66 20.60
C ASN A 32 -5.28 5.92 21.79
N LYS A 33 -5.65 5.50 23.01
CA LYS A 33 -4.80 5.70 24.20
C LYS A 33 -3.51 4.90 24.11
N GLU A 34 -3.55 3.67 23.59
CA GLU A 34 -2.35 2.86 23.37
C GLU A 34 -1.38 3.55 22.40
N LYS A 35 -1.89 4.09 21.29
CA LYS A 35 -1.08 4.88 20.34
C LYS A 35 -0.44 6.08 21.02
N LEU A 36 -1.18 6.80 21.85
CA LEU A 36 -0.66 7.96 22.58
C LEU A 36 0.43 7.55 23.57
N ALA A 37 0.21 6.51 24.37
CA ALA A 37 1.17 6.03 25.37
C ALA A 37 2.51 5.65 24.73
N TRP A 38 2.47 4.82 23.68
CA TRP A 38 3.67 4.41 22.96
C TRP A 38 4.33 5.54 22.17
N SER A 39 3.55 6.54 21.72
CA SER A 39 4.13 7.71 21.04
C SER A 39 5.00 8.55 21.97
N ILE A 40 4.69 8.57 23.27
CA ILE A 40 5.53 9.23 24.29
C ILE A 40 6.84 8.46 24.43
N VAL A 41 6.79 7.14 24.54
CA VAL A 41 8.00 6.28 24.60
C VAL A 41 8.91 6.54 23.39
N LEU A 42 8.32 6.58 22.19
CA LEU A 42 9.04 6.89 20.95
C LEU A 42 9.67 8.29 20.96
N ALA A 43 8.97 9.29 21.51
CA ALA A 43 9.49 10.65 21.62
C ALA A 43 10.61 10.78 22.67
N THR A 44 10.52 10.06 23.79
CA THR A 44 11.47 10.17 24.90
C THR A 44 12.72 9.32 24.71
N LYS A 45 12.58 8.11 24.18
CA LYS A 45 13.70 7.15 24.03
C LYS A 45 14.22 7.05 22.59
N GLY A 46 13.59 7.75 21.65
CA GLY A 46 13.86 7.63 20.23
C GLY A 46 13.45 6.28 19.65
N LEU A 47 13.74 6.10 18.36
CA LEU A 47 13.30 4.92 17.60
C LEU A 47 13.89 3.61 18.15
N GLN A 48 15.18 3.59 18.49
CA GLN A 48 15.85 2.38 18.97
C GLN A 48 15.31 1.95 20.34
N GLY A 49 15.16 2.89 21.27
CA GLY A 49 14.62 2.59 22.60
C GLY A 49 13.17 2.10 22.53
N PHE A 50 12.35 2.71 21.67
CA PHE A 50 10.99 2.24 21.43
C PHE A 50 10.92 0.81 20.87
N VAL A 51 11.74 0.49 19.87
CA VAL A 51 11.77 -0.87 19.30
C VAL A 51 12.23 -1.89 20.33
N ASN A 52 13.25 -1.56 21.13
CA ASN A 52 13.73 -2.43 22.20
C ASN A 52 12.64 -2.68 23.24
N ASP A 53 11.93 -1.64 23.69
CA ASP A 53 10.82 -1.78 24.63
C ASP A 53 9.68 -2.64 24.06
N LEU A 54 9.43 -2.57 22.75
CA LEU A 54 8.38 -3.36 22.10
C LEU A 54 8.77 -4.85 22.00
N LEU A 55 10.02 -5.14 21.65
CA LEU A 55 10.55 -6.50 21.54
C LEU A 55 10.72 -7.17 22.91
N ASN A 56 11.08 -6.41 23.94
CA ASN A 56 11.22 -6.90 25.32
C ASN A 56 9.88 -6.95 26.07
N SER A 57 8.75 -6.75 25.39
CA SER A 57 7.44 -6.83 26.02
C SER A 57 7.06 -8.29 26.29
N GLU A 58 6.41 -8.55 27.43
CA GLU A 58 5.87 -9.88 27.77
C GLU A 58 4.92 -10.41 26.66
N GLU A 59 4.24 -9.51 25.97
CA GLU A 59 3.41 -9.87 24.82
C GLU A 59 4.25 -10.44 23.67
N TYR A 60 5.35 -9.79 23.29
CA TYR A 60 6.20 -10.30 22.21
C TYR A 60 6.76 -11.70 22.54
N ASP A 61 7.30 -11.85 23.76
CA ASP A 61 7.87 -13.12 24.23
C ASP A 61 6.84 -14.24 24.29
N LYS A 62 5.62 -13.96 24.75
CA LYS A 62 4.55 -14.96 24.86
C LYS A 62 4.09 -15.50 23.52
N TYR A 63 4.10 -14.70 22.45
CA TYR A 63 3.51 -15.08 21.16
C TYR A 63 4.55 -15.49 20.10
N PHE A 64 5.74 -14.90 20.12
CA PHE A 64 6.77 -15.17 19.10
C PHE A 64 8.03 -15.79 19.71
N GLY A 65 8.41 -15.34 20.92
CA GLY A 65 9.68 -15.72 21.55
C GLY A 65 10.88 -15.36 20.67
N TYR A 66 11.98 -16.10 20.84
CA TYR A 66 13.25 -15.81 20.17
C TYR A 66 13.42 -16.50 18.80
N ASN A 67 12.60 -17.52 18.52
CA ASN A 67 12.82 -18.41 17.36
C ASN A 67 11.82 -18.20 16.23
N SER A 68 10.81 -17.34 16.42
CA SER A 68 9.76 -17.14 15.43
C SER A 68 9.74 -15.71 14.93
N VAL A 69 9.57 -15.55 13.61
CA VAL A 69 9.36 -14.24 12.98
C VAL A 69 7.91 -13.79 13.25
N PRO A 70 7.68 -12.49 13.54
CA PRO A 70 6.33 -11.97 13.72
C PRO A 70 5.40 -12.20 12.53
N TYR A 71 4.14 -12.51 12.83
CA TYR A 71 3.06 -12.68 11.86
C TYR A 71 1.75 -12.10 12.39
N GLN A 72 0.80 -11.81 11.49
CA GLN A 72 -0.52 -11.28 11.89
C GLN A 72 -1.31 -12.36 12.62
N ARG A 73 -1.59 -12.10 13.90
CA ARG A 73 -2.33 -12.98 14.80
C ARG A 73 -3.84 -12.88 14.53
N CYS A 74 -4.54 -13.99 14.76
CA CYS A 74 -6.01 -14.08 14.76
C CYS A 74 -6.72 -13.51 13.52
N ARG A 75 -6.10 -13.54 12.33
CA ARG A 75 -6.69 -12.95 11.12
C ARG A 75 -7.97 -13.65 10.68
N ILE A 76 -8.01 -14.99 10.70
CA ILE A 76 -9.18 -15.79 10.30
C ILE A 76 -9.68 -16.54 11.53
N LEU A 77 -10.96 -16.36 11.86
CA LEU A 77 -11.62 -17.14 12.90
C LEU A 77 -12.01 -18.52 12.35
N PRO A 78 -11.95 -19.60 13.15
CA PRO A 78 -12.23 -20.97 12.68
C PRO A 78 -13.57 -21.14 11.96
N GLN A 79 -14.58 -20.34 12.31
CA GLN A 79 -15.93 -20.40 11.74
C GLN A 79 -16.17 -19.45 10.56
N ARG A 80 -15.14 -18.71 10.11
CA ARG A 80 -15.28 -17.75 9.00
C ARG A 80 -14.43 -18.12 7.81
N THR A 81 -15.04 -18.06 6.63
CA THR A 81 -14.35 -18.24 5.34
C THR A 81 -13.44 -17.05 5.02
N GLN A 82 -13.81 -15.85 5.46
CA GLN A 82 -13.04 -14.63 5.25
C GLN A 82 -12.60 -14.02 6.59
N GLY A 83 -11.30 -13.73 6.68
CA GLY A 83 -10.69 -13.05 7.82
C GLY A 83 -10.58 -11.54 7.64
N GLU A 84 -9.95 -10.91 8.62
CA GLU A 84 -9.59 -9.50 8.55
C GLU A 84 -8.58 -9.22 7.42
N LEU A 85 -8.51 -7.95 7.04
CA LEU A 85 -7.58 -7.48 6.02
C LEU A 85 -6.13 -7.65 6.49
N PRO A 86 -5.21 -7.99 5.58
CA PRO A 86 -3.81 -8.09 5.92
C PRO A 86 -3.19 -6.72 6.18
N PHE A 87 -2.34 -6.60 7.21
CA PHE A 87 -1.64 -5.33 7.49
C PHE A 87 -0.69 -4.89 6.37
N ALA A 88 -0.26 -5.82 5.50
CA ALA A 88 0.52 -5.50 4.32
C ALA A 88 -0.21 -4.55 3.34
N ARG A 89 -1.54 -4.50 3.39
CA ARG A 89 -2.34 -3.57 2.57
C ARG A 89 -2.25 -2.12 3.07
N MET A 90 -1.82 -1.89 4.30
CA MET A 90 -1.77 -0.55 4.85
C MET A 90 -0.74 0.31 4.11
N ALA A 91 -1.20 1.47 3.66
CA ALA A 91 -0.35 2.46 3.02
C ALA A 91 0.82 2.86 3.94
N ARG A 92 1.95 3.20 3.31
CA ARG A 92 3.19 3.59 3.99
C ARG A 92 3.00 4.79 4.92
N TYR A 93 2.25 5.79 4.46
CA TYR A 93 1.92 7.00 5.21
C TYR A 93 0.45 7.38 4.98
N ASP A 94 -0.08 8.19 5.88
CA ASP A 94 -1.49 8.59 5.90
C ASP A 94 -1.73 9.93 5.15
N SER A 95 -2.94 10.47 5.29
CA SER A 95 -3.33 11.74 4.70
C SER A 95 -2.55 12.93 5.25
N TYR A 96 -2.01 12.83 6.48
CA TYR A 96 -1.22 13.89 7.08
C TYR A 96 0.07 14.12 6.30
N TYR A 97 0.87 13.08 6.07
CA TYR A 97 2.10 13.22 5.29
C TYR A 97 1.81 13.51 3.81
N LEU A 98 0.76 12.91 3.25
CA LEU A 98 0.33 13.20 1.88
C LEU A 98 -0.02 14.68 1.68
N LYS A 99 -0.65 15.34 2.68
CA LYS A 99 -0.90 16.78 2.68
C LYS A 99 0.42 17.57 2.70
N GLN A 100 1.39 17.14 3.51
CA GLN A 100 2.71 17.76 3.58
C GLN A 100 3.44 17.67 2.24
N LEU A 101 3.43 16.52 1.56
CA LEU A 101 4.04 16.35 0.24
C LEU A 101 3.45 17.30 -0.81
N TYR A 102 2.14 17.58 -0.74
CA TYR A 102 1.52 18.57 -1.61
C TYR A 102 1.90 20.00 -1.24
N GLN A 103 2.06 20.30 0.05
CA GLN A 103 2.47 21.63 0.52
C GLN A 103 3.93 21.93 0.17
N THR A 104 4.81 20.93 0.25
CA THR A 104 6.23 21.05 -0.12
C THR A 104 6.47 21.04 -1.63
N GLY A 105 5.44 20.76 -2.44
CA GLY A 105 5.57 20.64 -3.90
C GLY A 105 6.23 19.35 -4.37
N GLN A 106 6.55 18.42 -3.46
CA GLN A 106 7.11 17.10 -3.79
C GLN A 106 6.11 16.21 -4.53
N LEU A 107 4.80 16.44 -4.31
CA LEU A 107 3.73 15.87 -5.11
C LEU A 107 2.93 16.97 -5.80
N ARG A 108 2.64 16.78 -7.09
CA ARG A 108 1.77 17.67 -7.86
C ARG A 108 0.30 17.29 -7.66
N LYS A 109 -0.54 18.26 -7.32
CA LYS A 109 -2.00 18.09 -7.38
C LYS A 109 -2.48 18.25 -8.83
N TYR A 110 -3.24 17.28 -9.33
CA TYR A 110 -3.94 17.40 -10.61
C TYR A 110 -5.34 17.99 -10.35
N PRO A 111 -5.65 19.19 -10.88
CA PRO A 111 -6.85 19.95 -10.51
C PRO A 111 -8.19 19.28 -10.89
N GLN A 112 -8.20 18.29 -11.77
CA GLN A 112 -9.42 17.59 -12.21
C GLN A 112 -9.35 16.06 -12.03
N GLY A 113 -8.40 15.58 -11.22
CA GLY A 113 -7.98 14.17 -11.30
C GLY A 113 -7.26 13.90 -12.62
N VAL A 114 -6.52 12.79 -12.70
CA VAL A 114 -6.01 12.32 -13.98
C VAL A 114 -7.19 11.70 -14.72
N VAL A 115 -7.85 12.48 -15.59
CA VAL A 115 -8.87 11.92 -16.49
C VAL A 115 -8.14 11.12 -17.55
N ASP A 116 -8.09 9.81 -17.37
CA ASP A 116 -7.48 8.92 -18.34
C ASP A 116 -8.37 8.84 -19.59
N ARG A 117 -7.99 9.58 -20.64
CA ARG A 117 -8.64 9.50 -21.96
C ARG A 117 -8.04 8.42 -22.85
N SER A 118 -6.97 7.76 -22.42
CA SER A 118 -6.24 6.79 -23.24
C SER A 118 -7.14 5.60 -23.60
N ALA A 119 -8.00 5.15 -22.69
CA ALA A 119 -8.95 4.07 -22.93
C ALA A 119 -9.85 4.31 -24.16
N ASN A 120 -10.33 5.54 -24.35
CA ASN A 120 -11.14 5.89 -25.52
C ASN A 120 -10.30 5.97 -26.79
N VAL A 121 -9.03 6.39 -26.70
CA VAL A 121 -8.09 6.42 -27.82
C VAL A 121 -7.75 5.00 -28.28
N TYR A 122 -7.38 4.11 -27.36
CA TYR A 122 -7.10 2.71 -27.66
C TYR A 122 -8.32 1.99 -28.24
N ARG A 123 -9.52 2.25 -27.69
CA ARG A 123 -10.77 1.68 -28.24
C ARG A 123 -10.98 2.08 -29.70
N LYS A 124 -10.78 3.37 -30.05
CA LYS A 124 -10.89 3.85 -31.44
C LYS A 124 -9.81 3.26 -32.33
N ALA A 125 -8.57 3.22 -31.86
CA ALA A 125 -7.44 2.66 -32.61
C ALA A 125 -7.64 1.16 -32.91
N LEU A 126 -8.11 0.39 -31.93
CA LEU A 126 -8.34 -1.05 -32.09
C LEU A 126 -9.44 -1.34 -33.11
N LEU A 127 -10.50 -0.53 -33.13
CA LEU A 127 -11.54 -0.58 -34.17
C LEU A 127 -10.97 -0.19 -35.54
N PHE A 128 -10.19 0.88 -35.62
CA PHE A 128 -9.60 1.34 -36.89
C PHE A 128 -8.63 0.31 -37.48
N VAL A 129 -7.77 -0.29 -36.66
CA VAL A 129 -6.84 -1.35 -37.08
C VAL A 129 -7.61 -2.59 -37.54
N GLY A 130 -8.69 -2.96 -36.84
CA GLY A 130 -9.56 -4.05 -37.26
C GLY A 130 -10.24 -3.79 -38.62
N ILE A 131 -10.78 -2.60 -38.82
CA ILE A 131 -11.41 -2.20 -40.10
C ILE A 131 -10.38 -2.19 -41.23
N LEU A 132 -9.19 -1.63 -40.98
CA LEU A 132 -8.10 -1.58 -41.97
C LEU A 132 -7.63 -3.00 -42.34
N SER A 133 -7.48 -3.89 -41.36
CA SER A 133 -7.12 -5.29 -41.56
C SER A 133 -8.10 -6.00 -42.49
N VAL A 134 -9.41 -5.85 -42.24
CA VAL A 134 -10.46 -6.47 -43.06
C VAL A 134 -10.49 -5.87 -44.47
N ALA A 135 -10.32 -4.55 -44.59
CA ALA A 135 -10.26 -3.88 -45.89
C ALA A 135 -9.09 -4.36 -46.75
N VAL A 136 -7.89 -4.51 -46.16
CA VAL A 136 -6.72 -5.07 -46.85
C VAL A 136 -7.01 -6.51 -47.31
N LEU A 137 -7.62 -7.33 -46.46
CA LEU A 137 -7.99 -8.70 -46.79
C LEU A 137 -8.96 -8.76 -47.99
N LEU A 138 -9.99 -7.92 -47.98
CA LEU A 138 -10.96 -7.83 -49.08
C LEU A 138 -10.30 -7.38 -50.39
N VAL A 139 -9.42 -6.37 -50.35
CA VAL A 139 -8.68 -5.92 -51.53
C VAL A 139 -7.82 -7.06 -52.10
N THR A 140 -7.08 -7.76 -51.24
CA THR A 140 -6.27 -8.92 -51.69
C THR A 140 -7.14 -10.03 -52.29
N LEU A 141 -8.31 -10.30 -51.71
CA LEU A 141 -9.26 -11.29 -52.23
C LEU A 141 -9.76 -10.88 -53.63
N THR A 142 -10.16 -9.62 -53.82
CA THR A 142 -10.64 -9.12 -55.12
C THR A 142 -9.56 -9.18 -56.21
N LEU A 143 -8.30 -8.91 -55.87
CA LEU A 143 -7.18 -9.04 -56.81
C LEU A 143 -6.90 -10.49 -57.21
N ILE A 144 -7.11 -11.45 -56.30
CA ILE A 144 -6.93 -12.87 -56.60
C ILE A 144 -8.07 -13.41 -57.48
N PHE A 145 -9.31 -12.99 -57.21
CA PHE A 145 -10.48 -13.47 -57.95
C PHE A 145 -10.72 -12.76 -59.29
N SER A 146 -10.15 -11.56 -59.48
CA SER A 146 -10.14 -10.84 -60.76
C SER A 146 -8.71 -10.67 -61.28
N PRO A 147 -8.03 -11.77 -61.68
CA PRO A 147 -6.77 -11.65 -62.37
C PRO A 147 -7.08 -11.11 -63.78
N ASN A 148 -6.62 -9.90 -64.07
CA ASN A 148 -6.52 -9.44 -65.45
C ASN A 148 -5.55 -10.34 -66.23
#